data_AF-A0A354HWS6-F1
#
_entry.id   AF-A0A354HWS6-F1
#
_cell.length_a   1.000
_cell.length_b   1.000
_cell.length_c   1.000
_cell.angle_alpha   90.00
_cell.angle_beta   90.00
_cell.angle_gamma   90.00
#
_symmetry.space_group_name_H-M   'P 1'
#
loop_
_entity.id
_entity.type
_entity.pdbx_description
1 polymer ?
#
loop_
_entity_poly.entity_id
_entity_poly.type
_entity_poly.pdbx_seq_one_letter_code
_entity_poly.pdbx_strand_id
1 'polypeptide(L)'
;MVVMVHACEFYYCNEAGAILANDTDRLWVSLIDGAFRQSVPLFVMASSFLLVPLTTGATTFFKRRFSRVLVPFIVWSLLYAVVPVLTGSISGDIWQRVTTILYTANIDSGHLWFIYMLIGVYLVMPVISPWINQVSKRGEEMFLAIWFLSTFTGYMMHIFILVFMQQWIAPHFPTLPAILLVGTATFLACILVSRLISLIPFSKWIIG
;
A
#
# COMPACT_ATOMS: atom_id res chain seq x y z
N MET A 1 8.65 -16.37 6.12
CA MET A 1 8.44 -14.99 6.62
C MET A 1 7.10 -14.44 6.13
N VAL A 2 6.94 -14.08 4.85
CA VAL A 2 5.66 -13.59 4.29
C VAL A 2 4.53 -14.63 4.37
N VAL A 3 4.85 -15.90 4.12
CA VAL A 3 3.87 -17.01 4.25
C VAL A 3 3.27 -17.10 5.66
N MET A 4 4.03 -16.72 6.70
CA MET A 4 3.54 -16.74 8.07
C MET A 4 2.48 -15.67 8.29
N VAL A 5 2.66 -14.48 7.71
CA VAL A 5 1.65 -13.40 7.73
C VAL A 5 0.36 -13.85 7.07
N HIS A 6 0.44 -14.51 5.92
CA HIS A 6 -0.75 -15.04 5.23
C HIS A 6 -1.45 -16.16 5.99
N ALA A 7 -0.70 -17.00 6.73
CA ALA A 7 -1.30 -17.98 7.63
C ALA A 7 -2.05 -17.28 8.78
N CYS A 8 -1.54 -16.16 9.29
CA CYS A 8 -2.20 -15.37 10.32
C CYS A 8 -3.45 -14.62 9.80
N GLU A 9 -3.47 -14.19 8.53
CA GLU A 9 -4.57 -13.41 7.94
C GLU A 9 -5.95 -14.08 8.10
N PHE A 10 -6.02 -15.41 8.05
CA PHE A 10 -7.25 -16.16 8.22
C PHE A 10 -7.90 -16.02 9.62
N TYR A 11 -7.16 -15.56 10.63
CA TYR A 11 -7.66 -15.40 11.99
C TYR A 11 -8.25 -14.02 12.29
N TYR A 12 -7.92 -12.99 11.51
CA TYR A 12 -8.40 -11.62 11.79
C TYR A 12 -8.99 -10.89 10.57
N CYS A 13 -8.85 -11.43 9.36
CA CYS A 13 -9.32 -10.80 8.12
C CYS A 13 -10.15 -11.79 7.28
N ASN A 14 -11.27 -12.24 7.86
CA ASN A 14 -12.25 -13.12 7.24
C ASN A 14 -13.63 -12.43 7.15
N GLU A 15 -14.52 -12.97 6.32
CA GLU A 15 -15.86 -12.41 6.10
C GLU A 15 -16.74 -12.40 7.36
N ALA A 16 -16.50 -13.32 8.30
CA ALA A 16 -17.24 -13.38 9.58
C ALA A 16 -16.64 -12.51 10.69
N GLY A 17 -15.58 -11.73 10.41
CA GLY A 17 -14.81 -10.97 11.40
C GLY A 17 -13.89 -11.85 12.26
N ALA A 18 -12.95 -11.23 12.97
CA ALA A 18 -11.83 -11.92 13.60
C ALA A 18 -12.22 -13.16 14.42
N ILE A 19 -11.74 -14.33 14.00
CA ILE A 19 -11.95 -15.64 14.64
C ILE A 19 -10.79 -15.89 15.60
N LEU A 20 -10.78 -15.15 16.72
CA LEU A 20 -9.82 -15.36 17.80
C LEU A 20 -10.58 -15.97 18.98
N ALA A 21 -10.39 -17.28 19.21
CA ALA A 21 -11.22 -18.06 20.12
C ALA A 21 -10.99 -17.70 21.60
N ASN A 22 -9.77 -17.28 21.96
CA ASN A 22 -9.41 -16.87 23.31
C ASN A 22 -8.25 -15.84 23.29
N ASP A 23 -7.93 -15.25 24.44
CA ASP A 23 -6.87 -14.23 24.53
C ASP A 23 -5.46 -14.78 24.27
N THR A 24 -5.24 -16.07 24.45
CA THR A 24 -3.96 -16.72 24.11
C THR A 24 -3.77 -16.77 22.60
N ASP A 25 -4.82 -17.08 21.83
CA ASP A 25 -4.79 -17.05 20.37
C ASP A 25 -4.55 -15.63 19.86
N ARG A 26 -5.21 -14.63 20.48
CA ARG A 26 -4.98 -13.21 20.18
C ARG A 26 -3.52 -12.82 20.37
N LEU A 27 -2.92 -13.27 21.47
CA LEU A 27 -1.52 -13.00 21.77
C LEU A 27 -0.61 -13.60 20.71
N TRP A 28 -0.78 -14.89 20.39
CA TRP A 28 0.08 -15.56 19.41
C TRP A 28 -0.06 -15.00 18.01
N VAL A 29 -1.29 -14.76 17.55
CA VAL A 29 -1.54 -14.13 16.25
C VAL A 29 -0.90 -12.75 16.20
N SER A 30 -1.06 -11.93 17.25
CA SER A 30 -0.48 -10.58 17.29
C SER A 30 1.05 -10.60 17.30
N LEU A 31 1.67 -11.50 18.05
CA LEU A 31 3.13 -11.62 18.13
C LEU A 31 3.72 -12.11 16.82
N ILE A 32 3.16 -13.17 16.24
CA ILE A 32 3.65 -13.77 15.00
C ILE A 32 3.42 -12.81 13.83
N ASP A 33 2.21 -12.29 13.69
CA ASP A 33 1.88 -11.33 12.65
C ASP A 33 2.74 -10.07 12.79
N GLY A 34 2.81 -9.47 13.98
CA GLY A 34 3.61 -8.27 14.22
C GLY A 34 5.09 -8.46 13.89
N ALA A 35 5.68 -9.59 14.29
CA ALA A 35 7.08 -9.90 14.03
C ALA A 35 7.37 -10.10 12.53
N PHE A 36 6.49 -10.79 11.81
CA PHE A 36 6.73 -11.15 10.42
C PHE A 36 6.11 -10.19 9.40
N ARG A 37 5.19 -9.30 9.78
CA ARG A 37 4.58 -8.32 8.87
C ARG A 37 5.61 -7.35 8.29
N GLN A 38 6.69 -7.08 9.03
CA GLN A 38 7.83 -6.28 8.54
C GLN A 38 8.61 -6.97 7.41
N SER A 39 8.33 -8.23 7.11
CA SER A 39 8.95 -8.95 5.99
C SER A 39 8.73 -8.29 4.63
N VAL A 40 7.55 -7.71 4.41
CA VAL A 40 7.22 -7.05 3.15
C VAL A 40 8.09 -5.81 2.92
N PRO A 41 8.12 -4.79 3.81
CA PRO A 41 8.99 -3.64 3.63
C PRO A 41 10.47 -4.00 3.62
N LEU A 42 10.91 -4.94 4.46
CA LEU A 42 12.31 -5.41 4.46
C LEU A 42 12.69 -6.07 3.13
N PHE A 43 11.79 -6.87 2.54
CA PHE A 43 12.02 -7.45 1.22
C PHE A 43 12.16 -6.36 0.15
N VAL A 44 11.30 -5.34 0.19
CA VAL A 44 11.35 -4.21 -0.77
C VAL A 44 12.66 -3.43 -0.61
N MET A 45 13.09 -3.17 0.63
CA MET A 45 14.37 -2.50 0.92
C MET A 45 15.56 -3.31 0.41
N ALA A 46 15.63 -4.59 0.77
CA ALA A 46 16.72 -5.48 0.34
C ALA A 46 16.74 -5.62 -1.19
N SER A 47 15.57 -5.78 -1.82
CA SER A 47 15.45 -5.79 -3.27
C SER A 47 15.90 -4.47 -3.89
N SER A 48 15.50 -3.33 -3.34
CA SER A 48 15.89 -2.03 -3.91
C SER A 48 17.40 -1.78 -3.77
N PHE A 49 17.99 -2.11 -2.62
CA PHE A 49 19.42 -2.01 -2.36
C PHE A 49 20.27 -2.84 -3.33
N LEU A 50 19.82 -4.05 -3.67
CA LEU A 50 20.54 -4.93 -4.60
C LEU A 50 20.41 -4.50 -6.07
N LEU A 51 19.48 -3.60 -6.39
CA LEU A 51 19.07 -3.31 -7.76
C LEU A 51 19.34 -1.89 -8.20
N VAL A 52 19.37 -0.96 -7.27
CA VAL A 52 19.56 0.46 -7.52
C VAL A 52 20.97 0.86 -7.07
N PRO A 53 21.73 1.59 -7.90
CA PRO A 53 21.41 2.03 -9.26
C PRO A 53 21.47 0.88 -10.29
N LEU A 54 20.65 0.97 -11.34
CA LEU A 54 20.64 -0.04 -12.40
C LEU A 54 22.01 -0.16 -13.09
N THR A 55 22.56 -1.38 -13.13
CA THR A 55 23.82 -1.68 -13.85
C THR A 55 23.62 -2.01 -15.33
N THR A 56 22.37 -2.17 -15.77
CA THR A 56 22.00 -2.52 -17.14
C THR A 56 21.06 -1.46 -17.71
N GLY A 57 20.97 -1.35 -19.04
CA GLY A 57 20.02 -0.45 -19.69
C GLY A 57 18.58 -0.71 -19.25
N ALA A 58 17.77 0.35 -19.13
CA ALA A 58 16.39 0.30 -18.65
C ALA A 58 15.54 -0.73 -19.39
N THR A 59 15.65 -0.80 -20.72
CA THR A 59 14.93 -1.77 -21.55
C THR A 59 15.27 -3.22 -21.20
N THR A 60 16.55 -3.51 -20.98
CA THR A 60 17.03 -4.85 -20.60
C THR A 60 16.54 -5.22 -19.21
N PHE A 61 16.60 -4.27 -18.28
CA PHE A 61 16.07 -4.42 -16.93
C PHE A 61 14.57 -4.79 -16.95
N PHE A 62 13.75 -4.00 -17.66
CA PHE A 62 12.32 -4.26 -17.80
C PHE A 62 12.05 -5.61 -18.43
N LYS A 63 12.59 -5.89 -19.63
CA LYS A 63 12.30 -7.15 -20.33
C LYS A 63 12.60 -8.38 -19.48
N ARG A 64 13.72 -8.39 -18.75
CA ARG A 64 14.13 -9.56 -17.95
C ARG A 64 13.30 -9.74 -16.68
N ARG A 65 12.90 -8.65 -16.02
CA ARG A 65 12.28 -8.72 -14.69
C ARG A 65 10.78 -8.59 -14.74
N PHE A 66 10.28 -7.68 -15.56
CA PHE A 66 8.85 -7.49 -15.76
C PHE A 66 8.21 -8.76 -16.30
N SER A 67 8.83 -9.47 -17.25
CA SER A 67 8.30 -10.76 -17.74
C SER A 67 8.22 -11.84 -16.65
N ARG A 68 9.22 -11.93 -15.77
CA ARG A 68 9.26 -12.89 -14.65
C ARG A 68 8.21 -12.60 -13.57
N VAL A 69 7.69 -11.38 -13.51
CA VAL A 69 6.66 -10.97 -12.54
C VAL A 69 5.28 -10.99 -13.20
N LEU A 70 5.15 -10.36 -14.36
CA LEU A 70 3.89 -10.20 -15.08
C LEU A 70 3.31 -11.54 -15.56
N VAL A 71 4.14 -12.45 -16.06
CA VAL A 71 3.64 -13.74 -16.57
C VAL A 71 3.02 -14.58 -15.45
N PRO A 72 3.71 -14.85 -14.32
CA PRO A 72 3.08 -15.51 -13.19
C PRO A 72 1.86 -14.75 -12.67
N PHE A 73 1.92 -13.43 -12.61
CA PHE A 73 0.81 -12.61 -12.14
C PHE A 73 -0.46 -12.77 -12.98
N ILE A 74 -0.37 -12.73 -14.31
CA ILE A 74 -1.52 -12.95 -15.19
C ILE A 74 -2.06 -14.36 -15.00
N VAL A 75 -1.18 -15.37 -14.98
CA VAL A 75 -1.57 -16.77 -14.80
C VAL A 75 -2.32 -16.96 -13.47
N TRP A 76 -1.73 -16.50 -12.36
CA TRP A 76 -2.35 -16.60 -11.04
C TRP A 76 -3.65 -15.81 -10.96
N SER A 77 -3.69 -14.60 -11.54
CA SER A 77 -4.91 -13.79 -11.54
C SER A 77 -6.08 -14.50 -12.22
N LEU A 78 -5.82 -15.15 -13.37
CA LEU A 78 -6.81 -15.94 -14.08
C LEU A 78 -7.22 -17.18 -13.28
N LEU A 79 -6.26 -17.88 -12.65
CA LEU A 79 -6.58 -19.04 -11.81
C LEU A 79 -7.49 -18.65 -10.65
N TYR A 80 -7.25 -17.53 -9.96
CA TYR A 80 -8.10 -17.06 -8.89
C TYR A 80 -9.50 -16.63 -9.35
N ALA A 81 -9.64 -16.17 -10.60
CA ALA A 81 -10.94 -15.85 -11.19
C ALA A 81 -11.71 -17.07 -11.74
N VAL A 82 -11.00 -18.14 -12.15
CA VAL A 82 -11.61 -19.30 -12.81
C VAL A 82 -11.84 -20.46 -11.84
N VAL A 83 -10.81 -20.84 -11.08
CA VAL A 83 -10.80 -22.08 -10.28
C VAL A 83 -11.94 -22.12 -9.24
N PRO A 84 -12.20 -21.07 -8.43
CA PRO A 84 -13.28 -21.12 -7.44
C PRO A 84 -14.68 -21.34 -8.03
N VAL A 85 -14.91 -20.92 -9.28
CA VAL A 85 -16.17 -21.17 -9.99
C VAL A 85 -16.23 -22.62 -10.46
N LEU A 86 -15.13 -23.14 -11.03
CA LEU A 86 -15.04 -24.53 -11.48
C LEU A 86 -15.15 -25.54 -10.34
N THR A 87 -14.65 -25.21 -9.15
CA THR A 87 -14.73 -26.06 -7.95
C THR A 87 -16.07 -25.92 -7.22
N GLY A 88 -16.97 -25.02 -7.67
CA GLY A 88 -18.25 -24.76 -7.02
C GLY A 88 -18.12 -24.03 -5.67
N SER A 89 -16.95 -23.49 -5.34
CA SER A 89 -16.70 -22.74 -4.10
C SER A 89 -17.37 -21.36 -4.13
N ILE A 90 -17.51 -20.77 -5.32
CA ILE A 90 -18.18 -19.49 -5.55
C ILE A 90 -19.16 -19.67 -6.71
N SER A 91 -20.41 -19.24 -6.53
CA SER A 91 -21.39 -19.15 -7.61
C SER A 91 -21.13 -17.90 -8.46
N GLY A 92 -21.08 -18.04 -9.79
CA GLY A 92 -20.97 -16.89 -10.68
C GLY A 92 -20.51 -17.26 -12.08
N ASP A 93 -20.48 -16.27 -12.96
CA ASP A 93 -19.97 -16.41 -14.32
C ASP A 93 -18.46 -16.13 -14.39
N ILE A 94 -17.73 -17.01 -15.10
CA ILE A 94 -16.27 -16.89 -15.24
C ILE A 94 -15.91 -15.60 -15.98
N TRP A 95 -16.65 -15.25 -17.03
CA TRP A 95 -16.35 -14.08 -17.83
C TRP A 95 -16.52 -12.79 -17.03
N GLN A 96 -17.58 -12.71 -16.23
CA GLN A 96 -17.76 -11.64 -15.26
C GLN A 96 -16.57 -11.55 -14.30
N ARG A 97 -16.12 -12.65 -13.69
CA ARG A 97 -14.98 -12.62 -12.76
C ARG A 97 -13.66 -12.23 -13.42
N VAL A 98 -13.41 -12.66 -14.65
CA VAL A 98 -12.21 -12.25 -15.39
C VAL A 98 -12.23 -10.75 -15.70
N THR A 99 -13.38 -10.21 -16.10
CA THR A 99 -13.50 -8.76 -16.38
C THR A 99 -13.41 -7.91 -15.12
N THR A 100 -13.85 -8.43 -13.96
CA THR A 100 -13.75 -7.68 -12.70
C THR A 100 -12.31 -7.46 -12.24
N ILE A 101 -11.35 -8.34 -12.59
CA ILE A 101 -9.92 -8.19 -12.26
C ILE A 101 -9.40 -6.78 -12.58
N LEU A 102 -9.87 -6.19 -13.68
CA LEU A 102 -9.41 -4.87 -14.16
C LEU A 102 -9.72 -3.72 -13.20
N TYR A 103 -10.79 -3.82 -12.40
CA TYR A 103 -11.21 -2.76 -11.48
C TYR A 103 -11.30 -3.19 -10.02
N THR A 104 -11.21 -4.49 -9.72
CA THR A 104 -11.16 -5.03 -8.35
C THR A 104 -9.75 -5.42 -7.93
N ALA A 105 -8.79 -5.46 -8.85
CA ALA A 105 -7.42 -5.91 -8.61
C ALA A 105 -7.35 -7.30 -7.94
N ASN A 106 -8.27 -8.19 -8.32
CA ASN A 106 -8.37 -9.55 -7.80
C ASN A 106 -8.67 -9.60 -6.29
N ILE A 107 -9.85 -9.11 -5.90
CA ILE A 107 -10.29 -9.01 -4.51
C ILE A 107 -10.20 -10.34 -3.73
N ASP A 108 -10.37 -11.47 -4.42
CA ASP A 108 -10.31 -12.82 -3.85
C ASP A 108 -8.87 -13.27 -3.54
N SER A 109 -7.88 -12.42 -3.82
CA SER A 109 -6.46 -12.72 -3.68
C SER A 109 -5.71 -11.54 -3.11
N GLY A 110 -5.98 -11.26 -1.84
CA GLY A 110 -5.34 -10.18 -1.08
C GLY A 110 -3.83 -10.16 -1.27
N HIS A 111 -3.17 -11.32 -1.29
CA HIS A 111 -1.71 -11.45 -1.40
C HIS A 111 -1.12 -10.98 -2.76
N LEU A 112 -1.93 -10.91 -3.83
CA LEU A 112 -1.47 -10.40 -5.13
C LEU A 112 -1.17 -8.90 -5.11
N TRP A 113 -1.67 -8.16 -4.12
CA TRP A 113 -1.39 -6.73 -3.90
C TRP A 113 0.11 -6.40 -4.02
N PHE A 114 0.94 -7.32 -3.51
CA PHE A 114 2.38 -7.19 -3.48
C PHE A 114 2.99 -7.07 -4.88
N ILE A 115 2.41 -7.75 -5.87
CA ILE A 115 2.88 -7.67 -7.26
C ILE A 115 2.60 -6.30 -7.87
N TYR A 116 1.43 -5.71 -7.60
CA TYR A 116 1.11 -4.36 -8.07
C TYR A 116 2.09 -3.32 -7.52
N MET A 117 2.43 -3.45 -6.23
CA MET A 117 3.46 -2.62 -5.61
C MET A 117 4.83 -2.83 -6.28
N LEU A 118 5.26 -4.07 -6.52
CA LEU A 118 6.52 -4.36 -7.19
C LEU A 118 6.59 -3.79 -8.61
N ILE A 119 5.49 -3.86 -9.38
CA ILE A 119 5.39 -3.24 -10.70
C ILE A 119 5.63 -1.73 -10.58
N GLY A 120 4.97 -1.06 -9.63
CA GLY A 120 5.17 0.36 -9.37
C GLY A 120 6.62 0.70 -9.05
N VAL A 121 7.26 -0.05 -8.14
CA VAL A 121 8.67 0.14 -7.80
C VAL A 121 9.57 -0.06 -9.03
N TYR A 122 9.36 -1.11 -9.82
CA TYR A 122 10.16 -1.40 -11.01
C TYR A 122 10.02 -0.34 -12.11
N LEU A 123 8.84 0.28 -12.24
CA LEU A 123 8.63 1.40 -13.17
C LEU A 123 9.43 2.64 -12.75
N VAL A 124 9.56 2.87 -11.44
CA VAL A 124 10.26 4.03 -10.87
C VAL A 124 11.78 3.85 -10.85
N MET A 125 12.29 2.62 -10.70
CA MET A 125 13.74 2.34 -10.59
C MET A 125 14.60 2.95 -11.71
N PRO A 126 14.26 2.84 -13.01
CA PRO A 126 15.05 3.44 -14.09
C PRO A 126 15.00 4.97 -14.12
N VAL A 127 13.96 5.58 -13.52
CA VAL A 127 13.83 7.04 -13.42
C VAL A 127 14.73 7.56 -12.31
N ILE A 128 14.77 6.87 -11.16
CA ILE A 128 15.56 7.28 -9.99
C ILE A 128 17.05 6.95 -10.16
N SER A 129 17.39 5.86 -10.86
CA SER A 129 18.79 5.38 -10.96
C SER A 129 19.78 6.41 -11.54
N PRO A 130 19.48 7.14 -12.63
CA PRO A 130 20.37 8.18 -13.14
C PRO A 130 20.59 9.31 -12.15
N TRP A 131 19.57 9.67 -11.36
CA TRP A 131 19.66 10.72 -10.34
C TRP A 131 20.53 10.28 -9.16
N ILE A 132 20.35 9.06 -8.66
CA ILE A 132 21.18 8.48 -7.59
C ILE A 132 22.66 8.47 -7.99
N ASN A 133 22.97 8.14 -9.25
CA ASN A 133 24.36 8.15 -9.74
C ASN A 133 25.01 9.54 -9.78
N GLN A 134 24.22 10.62 -9.76
CA GLN A 134 24.71 11.99 -9.92
C GLN A 134 24.69 12.78 -8.61
N VAL A 135 23.81 12.43 -7.68
CA VAL A 135 23.61 13.17 -6.44
C VAL A 135 24.74 12.86 -5.44
N SER A 136 25.16 13.87 -4.68
CA SER A 136 26.11 13.67 -3.58
C SER A 136 25.42 13.00 -2.39
N LYS A 137 26.17 12.32 -1.52
CA LYS A 137 25.65 11.74 -0.26
C LYS A 137 24.86 12.76 0.58
N ARG A 138 25.35 13.99 0.68
CA ARG A 138 24.64 15.08 1.37
C ARG A 138 23.31 15.42 0.69
N GLY A 139 23.27 15.39 -0.64
CA GLY A 139 22.04 15.59 -1.41
C GLY A 139 21.02 14.47 -1.17
N GLU A 140 21.46 13.21 -1.08
CA GLU A 140 20.61 12.08 -0.70
C GLU A 140 20.03 12.26 0.71
N GLU A 141 20.89 12.58 1.69
CA GLU A 141 20.48 12.80 3.08
C GLU A 141 19.47 13.95 3.20
N MET A 142 19.69 15.06 2.47
CA MET A 142 18.76 16.18 2.43
C MET A 142 17.43 15.79 1.76
N PHE A 143 17.46 15.06 0.66
CA PHE A 143 16.25 14.55 0.01
C PHE A 143 15.44 13.67 0.96
N LEU A 144 16.10 12.72 1.64
CA LEU A 144 15.45 11.84 2.61
C LEU A 144 14.87 12.62 3.80
N ALA A 145 15.57 13.64 4.31
CA ALA A 145 15.09 14.48 5.39
C ALA A 145 13.84 15.27 4.97
N ILE A 146 13.86 15.91 3.78
CA ILE A 146 12.71 16.65 3.24
C ILE A 146 11.54 15.72 2.96
N TRP A 147 11.80 14.56 2.34
CA TRP A 147 10.78 13.55 2.06
C TRP A 147 10.13 13.03 3.33
N PHE A 148 10.93 12.74 4.35
CA PHE A 148 10.44 12.30 5.66
C PHE A 148 9.61 13.40 6.32
N LEU A 149 10.11 14.64 6.41
CA LEU A 149 9.39 15.74 7.05
C LEU A 149 8.07 16.05 6.33
N SER A 150 8.08 16.14 5.00
CA SER A 150 6.87 16.41 4.21
C SER A 150 5.84 15.30 4.32
N THR A 151 6.28 14.03 4.27
CA THR A 151 5.39 12.86 4.36
C THR A 151 4.86 12.68 5.77
N PHE A 152 5.72 12.80 6.79
CA PHE A 152 5.35 12.69 8.20
C PHE A 152 4.33 13.77 8.58
N THR A 153 4.60 15.01 8.22
CA THR A 153 3.71 16.15 8.54
C THR A 153 2.36 16.00 7.83
N GLY A 154 2.37 15.73 6.51
CA GLY A 154 1.15 15.51 5.74
C GLY A 154 0.34 14.32 6.25
N TYR A 155 1.00 13.21 6.57
CA TYR A 155 0.34 12.00 7.07
C TYR A 155 -0.29 12.22 8.46
N MET A 156 0.44 12.85 9.39
CA MET A 156 -0.07 13.15 10.72
C MET A 156 -1.28 14.09 10.66
N MET A 157 -1.19 15.19 9.91
CA MET A 157 -2.34 16.10 9.75
C MET A 157 -3.54 15.41 9.12
N HIS A 158 -3.33 14.70 8.02
CA HIS A 158 -4.42 14.04 7.31
C HIS A 158 -5.09 12.96 8.15
N ILE A 159 -4.35 12.06 8.80
CA ILE A 159 -4.96 10.91 9.45
C ILE A 159 -5.77 11.28 10.69
N PHE A 160 -5.27 12.20 11.52
CA PHE A 160 -6.00 12.64 12.71
C PHE A 160 -7.27 13.42 12.33
N ILE A 161 -7.15 14.32 11.35
CA ILE A 161 -8.29 15.12 10.89
C ILE A 161 -9.32 14.22 10.17
N LEU A 162 -8.87 13.30 9.31
CA LEU A 162 -9.75 12.37 8.60
C LEU A 162 -10.54 11.51 9.58
N VAL A 163 -9.88 10.89 10.57
CA VAL A 163 -10.56 10.04 11.56
C VAL A 163 -11.58 10.85 12.36
N PHE A 164 -11.22 12.07 12.76
CA PHE A 164 -12.14 12.97 13.45
C PHE A 164 -13.35 13.30 12.56
N MET A 165 -13.14 13.75 11.32
CA MET A 165 -14.22 14.09 10.40
C MET A 165 -15.10 12.88 10.06
N GLN A 166 -14.50 11.69 9.91
CA GLN A 166 -15.22 10.44 9.70
C GLN A 166 -16.17 10.14 10.87
N GLN A 167 -15.71 10.26 12.11
CA GLN A 167 -16.54 10.00 13.30
C GLN A 167 -17.69 11.01 13.45
N TRP A 168 -17.47 12.27 13.06
CA TRP A 168 -18.44 13.34 13.23
C TRP A 168 -19.45 13.46 12.09
N ILE A 169 -19.07 13.12 10.86
CA ILE A 169 -19.91 13.33 9.67
C ILE A 169 -20.55 12.01 9.21
N ALA A 170 -19.76 10.92 9.12
CA ALA A 170 -20.23 9.69 8.48
C ALA A 170 -21.50 9.07 9.12
N PRO A 171 -21.72 9.11 10.45
CA PRO A 171 -22.93 8.53 11.05
C PRO A 171 -24.24 9.20 10.63
N HIS A 172 -24.20 10.43 10.10
CA HIS A 172 -25.39 11.21 9.78
C HIS A 172 -25.84 11.10 8.32
N PHE A 173 -25.04 10.46 7.46
CA PHE A 173 -25.27 10.43 6.01
C PHE A 173 -25.11 9.02 5.43
N PRO A 174 -25.81 8.71 4.32
CA PRO A 174 -25.52 7.53 3.52
C PRO A 174 -24.10 7.56 2.94
N THR A 175 -23.59 6.40 2.50
CA THR A 175 -22.19 6.17 2.11
C THR A 175 -21.62 7.21 1.15
N LEU A 176 -22.32 7.52 0.05
CA LEU A 176 -21.79 8.42 -0.97
C LEU A 176 -21.68 9.88 -0.47
N PRO A 177 -22.74 10.52 0.08
CA PRO A 177 -22.60 11.84 0.70
C PRO A 177 -21.60 11.87 1.86
N ALA A 178 -21.54 10.82 2.68
CA ALA A 178 -20.56 10.72 3.77
C ALA A 178 -19.12 10.80 3.24
N ILE A 179 -18.79 10.03 2.20
CA ILE A 179 -17.45 10.03 1.59
C ILE A 179 -17.09 11.43 1.07
N LEU A 180 -18.00 12.07 0.33
CA LEU A 180 -17.76 13.39 -0.25
C LEU A 180 -17.62 14.48 0.83
N LEU A 181 -18.48 14.45 1.85
CA LEU A 181 -18.47 15.43 2.93
C LEU A 181 -17.24 15.25 3.84
N VAL A 182 -16.91 14.01 4.23
CA VAL A 182 -15.70 13.74 5.03
C VAL A 182 -14.46 14.15 4.26
N GLY A 183 -14.35 13.79 2.97
CA GLY A 183 -13.19 14.13 2.15
C GLY A 183 -13.01 15.64 2.01
N THR A 184 -14.08 16.37 1.67
CA THR A 184 -14.04 17.83 1.53
C THR A 184 -13.79 18.54 2.85
N ALA A 185 -14.46 18.14 3.94
CA ALA A 185 -14.25 18.71 5.27
C ALA A 185 -12.81 18.47 5.76
N THR A 186 -12.28 17.25 5.57
CA THR A 186 -10.89 16.91 5.93
C THR A 186 -9.90 17.77 5.16
N PHE A 187 -10.11 17.95 3.85
CA PHE A 187 -9.23 18.77 3.02
C PHE A 187 -9.24 20.24 3.45
N LEU A 188 -10.42 20.82 3.68
CA LEU A 188 -10.56 22.21 4.15
C LEU A 188 -9.95 22.41 5.53
N ALA A 189 -10.12 21.43 6.44
CA ALA A 189 -9.50 21.44 7.75
C ALA A 189 -7.98 21.33 7.67
N CYS A 190 -7.42 20.50 6.78
CA CYS A 190 -5.98 20.43 6.54
C CYS A 190 -5.43 21.77 6.02
N ILE A 191 -6.14 22.45 5.11
CA ILE A 191 -5.76 23.80 4.64
C ILE A 191 -5.78 24.80 5.79
N LEU A 192 -6.82 24.79 6.62
CA LEU A 192 -6.94 25.71 7.76
C LEU A 192 -5.81 25.47 8.76
N VAL A 193 -5.54 24.22 9.13
CA VAL A 193 -4.45 23.85 10.03
C VAL A 193 -3.09 24.24 9.45
N SER A 194 -2.87 23.98 8.16
CA SER A 194 -1.64 24.41 7.48
C SER A 194 -1.50 25.94 7.51
N ARG A 195 -2.58 26.69 7.27
CA ARG A 195 -2.56 28.15 7.39
C ARG A 195 -2.27 28.60 8.83
N LEU A 196 -2.85 27.97 9.84
CA LEU A 196 -2.58 28.31 11.24
C LEU A 196 -1.13 28.04 11.62
N ILE A 197 -0.58 26.91 11.20
CA ILE A 197 0.83 26.56 11.44
C ILE A 197 1.74 27.52 10.67
N SER A 198 1.34 28.02 9.50
CA SER A 198 2.10 29.03 8.76
C SER A 198 2.34 30.32 9.54
N LEU A 199 1.49 30.64 10.52
CA LEU A 199 1.59 31.84 11.37
C LEU A 199 2.64 31.70 12.50
N ILE A 200 3.13 30.49 12.78
CA ILE A 200 4.09 30.22 13.85
C ILE A 200 5.52 30.55 13.36
N PRO A 201 6.39 31.18 14.16
CA PRO A 201 7.81 31.28 13.81
C PRO A 201 8.39 29.88 13.56
N PHE A 202 9.20 29.72 12.50
CA PHE A 202 9.73 28.45 11.95
C PHE A 202 8.79 27.61 11.07
N SER A 203 7.59 28.10 10.73
CA SER A 203 6.62 27.36 9.91
C SER A 203 7.11 26.89 8.53
N LYS A 204 8.07 27.62 7.93
CA LYS A 204 8.72 27.28 6.65
C LYS A 204 9.40 25.91 6.65
N TRP A 205 9.78 25.38 7.83
CA TRP A 205 10.39 24.05 7.94
C TRP A 205 9.35 22.93 8.11
N ILE A 206 8.10 23.28 8.41
CA ILE A 206 7.01 22.32 8.68
C ILE A 206 6.11 22.16 7.45
N ILE A 207 5.77 23.26 6.78
CA ILE A 207 4.83 23.24 5.64
C ILE A 207 5.56 23.32 4.29
N GLY A 208 6.86 23.66 4.28
CA GLY A 208 7.62 24.00 3.08
C GLY A 208 7.52 25.47 2.71
#